data_AF-A0A955ITZ9-F1
#
_entry.id   AF-A0A955ITZ9-F1
#
_cell.length_a   1.000
_cell.length_b   1.000
_cell.length_c   1.000
_cell.angle_alpha   90.00
_cell.angle_beta   90.00
_cell.angle_gamma   90.00
#
_symmetry.space_group_name_H-M   'P 1'
#
loop_
_entity.id
_entity.type
_entity.pdbx_description
1 polymer ?
#
loop_
_entity_poly.entity_id
_entity_poly.type
_entity_poly.pdbx_seq_one_letter_code
_entity_poly.pdbx_strand_id
1 'polypeptide(L)'
;MLEGAYGAMPYASLIHLERYESTRVVGETWVLGGLTTTHGYAVQIITQDEIGQDVRTKITDFYEKGIAYDGDLRDPEWTDEEIEERWKRDFPKRLVDEDARIRAIRSKHYVIIGDSSGAKKFAKIMDEHYERIREKFPFEEIEGRRLLPIFLFRDRESYLQFCVEYTGQTREQAERSGGHAWKDYYATSYDAPGDTVHIHEATHQIFGNRLFLDGGGSWFQEGSAVFMEAVYDKSTRRQAINFADDAVEDGRYERFRPFMLKRNLLQDSVGSDAKGDDMAGRAYTQAGTMMEFVLMSDATKEKAMEYVHAVGALAPNDVTGVERVIKRLWNLDLDGFEKLYLEYWEDPV
;
A
#
# COMPACT_ATOMS: atom_id res chain seq x y z
N MET A 1 8.39 8.16 -9.16
CA MET A 1 7.50 7.25 -9.95
C MET A 1 8.26 6.32 -10.91
N LEU A 2 9.57 6.09 -10.72
CA LEU A 2 10.29 4.96 -11.32
C LEU A 2 11.17 4.40 -10.21
N GLU A 3 10.60 3.61 -9.30
CA GLU A 3 11.36 3.12 -8.14
C GLU A 3 11.64 1.63 -8.23
N GLY A 4 12.94 1.29 -8.16
CA GLY A 4 13.52 -0.05 -8.28
C GLY A 4 14.29 -0.25 -9.59
N ALA A 5 15.33 -1.10 -9.58
CA ALA A 5 16.14 -1.43 -10.76
C ALA A 5 15.35 -2.12 -11.89
N TYR A 6 14.12 -2.57 -11.58
CA TYR A 6 13.20 -3.20 -12.52
C TYR A 6 11.81 -2.55 -12.54
N GLY A 7 11.64 -1.46 -11.78
CA GLY A 7 10.45 -0.64 -11.50
C GLY A 7 9.05 -1.27 -11.44
N ALA A 8 8.26 -0.73 -10.51
CA ALA A 8 6.84 -1.01 -10.35
C ALA A 8 5.96 -0.63 -11.57
N MET A 9 6.50 0.15 -12.52
CA MET A 9 5.73 0.65 -13.65
C MET A 9 5.60 -0.41 -14.76
N PRO A 10 4.37 -0.70 -15.23
CA PRO A 10 4.15 -1.50 -16.43
C PRO A 10 4.75 -0.80 -17.67
N TYR A 11 4.62 -1.43 -18.84
CA TYR A 11 5.10 -0.81 -20.08
C TYR A 11 4.48 0.57 -20.33
N ALA A 12 3.28 0.84 -19.82
CA ALA A 12 2.62 2.13 -19.85
C ALA A 12 1.66 2.33 -18.65
N SER A 13 1.75 3.45 -17.95
CA SER A 13 0.78 3.88 -16.93
C SER A 13 0.59 5.40 -16.95
N LEU A 14 -0.67 5.81 -16.97
CA LEU A 14 -1.07 7.22 -16.94
C LEU A 14 -1.40 7.61 -15.50
N ILE A 15 -0.80 8.70 -15.05
CA ILE A 15 -1.04 9.30 -13.74
C ILE A 15 -1.48 10.74 -13.95
N HIS A 16 -2.53 11.15 -13.24
CA HIS A 16 -3.05 12.52 -13.25
C HIS A 16 -3.00 13.08 -11.83
N LEU A 17 -2.42 14.27 -11.70
CA LEU A 17 -2.20 14.98 -10.45
C LEU A 17 -2.70 16.42 -10.56
N GLU A 18 -3.46 16.87 -9.56
CA GLU A 18 -3.86 18.27 -9.43
C GLU A 18 -2.80 19.05 -8.63
N ARG A 19 -2.54 20.29 -9.04
CA ARG A 19 -1.65 21.25 -8.36
C ARG A 19 -2.49 22.31 -7.67
N TYR A 20 -2.11 22.66 -6.45
CA TYR A 20 -2.93 23.47 -5.56
C TYR A 20 -2.17 24.69 -5.01
N GLU A 21 -2.88 25.81 -4.88
CA GLU A 21 -2.54 26.90 -3.95
C GLU A 21 -3.60 26.93 -2.83
N SER A 22 -3.19 26.58 -1.61
CA SER A 22 -4.11 26.34 -0.49
C SER A 22 -5.18 25.30 -0.84
N THR A 23 -6.43 25.71 -1.06
CA THR A 23 -7.58 24.85 -1.39
C THR A 23 -7.99 24.91 -2.87
N ARG A 24 -7.40 25.82 -3.65
CA ARG A 24 -7.77 26.06 -5.04
C ARG A 24 -6.85 25.27 -5.98
N VAL A 25 -7.43 24.59 -6.97
CA VAL A 25 -6.67 24.00 -8.07
C VAL A 25 -6.10 25.14 -8.92
N VAL A 26 -4.78 25.17 -9.08
CA VAL A 26 -4.08 26.18 -9.90
C VAL A 26 -3.48 25.58 -11.16
N GLY A 27 -3.57 24.27 -11.33
CA GLY A 27 -3.13 23.59 -12.54
C GLY A 27 -3.10 22.10 -12.32
N GLU A 28 -2.69 21.37 -13.34
CA GLU A 28 -2.78 19.92 -13.35
C GLU A 28 -1.58 19.33 -14.09
N THR A 29 -1.32 18.05 -13.88
CA THR A 29 -0.20 17.32 -14.45
C THR A 29 -0.63 15.93 -14.84
N TRP A 30 -0.45 15.58 -16.11
CA TRP A 30 -0.59 14.22 -16.61
C TRP A 30 0.79 13.68 -16.92
N VAL A 31 1.07 12.46 -16.50
CA VAL A 31 2.32 11.75 -16.80
C VAL A 31 1.97 10.36 -17.30
N LEU A 32 2.28 10.07 -18.55
CA LEU A 32 2.38 8.70 -19.04
C LEU A 32 3.82 8.26 -18.87
N GLY A 33 4.06 7.28 -18.01
CA GLY A 33 5.38 6.69 -17.81
C GLY A 33 5.36 5.20 -18.07
N GLY A 34 6.53 4.62 -18.34
CA GLY A 34 6.65 3.20 -18.54
C GLY A 34 8.08 2.70 -18.57
N LEU A 35 8.23 1.38 -18.43
CA LEU A 35 9.50 0.67 -18.50
C LEU A 35 9.49 -0.31 -19.66
N THR A 36 10.50 -0.20 -20.52
CA THR A 36 10.80 -1.20 -21.56
C THR A 36 11.88 -2.15 -21.07
N THR A 37 12.32 -3.07 -21.93
CA THR A 37 13.46 -3.97 -21.64
C THR A 37 14.78 -3.24 -21.44
N THR A 38 14.94 -2.00 -21.96
CA THR A 38 16.25 -1.31 -22.02
C THR A 38 16.24 0.09 -21.41
N HIS A 39 15.08 0.73 -21.27
CA HIS A 39 14.98 2.11 -20.80
C HIS A 39 13.59 2.41 -20.21
N GLY A 40 13.52 3.44 -19.36
CA GLY A 40 12.27 4.06 -18.93
C GLY A 40 11.94 5.29 -19.74
N TYR A 41 10.66 5.60 -19.87
CA TYR A 41 10.18 6.80 -20.54
C TYR A 41 9.11 7.53 -19.72
N ALA A 42 8.96 8.82 -19.96
CA ALA A 42 7.88 9.63 -19.42
C ALA A 42 7.47 10.72 -20.43
N VAL A 43 6.17 10.89 -20.64
CA VAL A 43 5.56 11.96 -21.44
C VAL A 43 4.64 12.76 -20.53
N GLN A 44 4.96 14.03 -20.34
CA GLN A 44 4.29 14.88 -19.35
C GLN A 44 3.61 16.10 -20.01
N ILE A 45 2.36 16.35 -19.60
CA ILE A 45 1.63 17.59 -19.88
C ILE A 45 1.36 18.28 -18.55
N ILE A 46 1.73 19.56 -18.45
CA ILE A 46 1.49 20.40 -17.27
C ILE A 46 0.65 21.60 -17.72
N THR A 47 -0.47 21.84 -17.05
CA THR A 47 -1.26 23.07 -17.24
C THR A 47 -0.87 24.08 -16.17
N GLN A 48 -0.58 25.31 -16.59
CA GLN A 48 -0.20 26.39 -15.66
C GLN A 48 -1.40 26.99 -14.91
N ASP A 49 -2.60 26.81 -15.46
CA ASP A 49 -3.88 27.26 -14.90
C ASP A 49 -4.85 26.08 -14.74
N GLU A 50 -5.89 26.31 -13.94
CA GLU A 50 -7.06 25.43 -13.87
C GLU A 50 -7.72 25.33 -15.25
N ILE A 51 -7.99 24.09 -15.69
CA ILE A 51 -8.62 23.83 -16.97
C ILE A 51 -10.02 23.22 -16.78
N GLY A 52 -10.92 23.51 -17.71
CA GLY A 52 -12.26 22.93 -17.71
C GLY A 52 -12.26 21.45 -18.09
N GLN A 53 -13.35 20.75 -17.73
CA GLN A 53 -13.51 19.31 -17.97
C GLN A 53 -13.32 18.92 -19.45
N ASP A 54 -13.78 19.74 -20.39
CA ASP A 54 -13.60 19.50 -21.83
C ASP A 54 -12.13 19.39 -22.24
N VAL A 55 -11.26 20.21 -21.64
CA VAL A 55 -9.82 20.18 -21.92
C VAL A 55 -9.19 18.96 -21.24
N ARG A 56 -9.60 18.64 -20.01
CA ARG A 56 -9.15 17.42 -19.30
C ARG A 56 -9.43 16.17 -20.13
N THR A 57 -10.67 16.03 -20.63
CA THR A 57 -11.06 14.90 -21.49
C THR A 57 -10.20 14.81 -22.75
N LYS A 58 -9.88 15.94 -23.40
CA LYS A 58 -9.00 15.94 -24.57
C LYS A 58 -7.57 15.53 -24.26
N ILE A 59 -7.03 15.93 -23.10
CA ILE A 59 -5.69 15.52 -22.65
C ILE A 59 -5.69 14.02 -22.34
N THR A 60 -6.69 13.52 -21.62
CA THR A 60 -6.86 12.08 -21.36
C THR A 60 -6.96 11.29 -22.66
N ASP A 61 -7.80 11.73 -23.60
CA ASP A 61 -7.94 11.11 -24.93
C ASP A 61 -6.61 11.09 -25.71
N PHE A 62 -5.79 12.14 -25.60
CA PHE A 62 -4.46 12.15 -26.21
C PHE A 62 -3.57 11.04 -25.65
N TYR A 63 -3.58 10.81 -24.34
CA TYR A 63 -2.80 9.73 -23.73
C TYR A 63 -3.36 8.34 -24.04
N GLU A 64 -4.69 8.17 -24.00
CA GLU A 64 -5.34 6.88 -24.19
C GLU A 64 -5.38 6.43 -25.66
N LYS A 65 -5.51 7.37 -26.60
CA LYS A 65 -5.75 7.08 -28.03
C LYS A 65 -4.65 7.60 -28.94
N GLY A 66 -3.88 8.60 -28.48
CA GLY A 66 -2.87 9.28 -29.29
C GLY A 66 -1.47 8.69 -29.17
N ILE A 67 -1.23 7.81 -28.19
CA ILE A 67 0.08 7.18 -27.96
C ILE A 67 -0.05 5.68 -28.20
N ALA A 68 0.86 5.13 -29.02
CA ALA A 68 0.98 3.71 -29.29
C ALA A 68 2.39 3.24 -28.95
N TYR A 69 2.50 2.02 -28.43
CA TYR A 69 3.76 1.34 -28.19
C TYR A 69 3.96 0.24 -29.23
N ASP A 70 5.09 0.26 -29.93
CA ASP A 70 5.49 -0.72 -30.94
C ASP A 70 6.87 -1.29 -30.56
N GLY A 71 6.88 -2.18 -29.57
CA GLY A 71 8.08 -2.80 -29.05
C GLY A 71 7.77 -4.07 -28.26
N ASP A 72 8.83 -4.81 -27.90
CA ASP A 72 8.69 -6.03 -27.12
C ASP A 72 8.26 -5.72 -25.69
N LEU A 73 7.12 -6.30 -25.29
CA LEU A 73 6.71 -6.29 -23.90
C LEU A 73 7.72 -7.05 -23.06
N ARG A 74 8.00 -6.52 -21.88
CA ARG A 74 8.86 -7.21 -20.92
C ARG A 74 8.19 -8.50 -20.47
N ASP A 75 8.98 -9.56 -20.32
CA ASP A 75 8.49 -10.83 -19.77
C ASP A 75 7.90 -10.63 -18.37
N PRO A 76 6.58 -10.89 -18.18
CA PRO A 76 5.93 -10.73 -16.89
C PRO A 76 6.40 -11.75 -15.86
N GLU A 77 6.89 -12.93 -16.27
CA GLU A 77 7.15 -14.07 -15.38
C GLU A 77 8.51 -14.04 -14.67
N TRP A 78 9.36 -13.07 -15.00
CA TRP A 78 10.79 -13.01 -14.62
C TRP A 78 11.59 -14.18 -15.17
N THR A 79 12.73 -13.89 -15.81
CA THR A 79 13.69 -14.92 -16.23
C THR A 79 14.41 -15.53 -15.03
N ASP A 80 14.96 -16.73 -15.17
CA ASP A 80 15.75 -17.37 -14.10
C ASP A 80 17.01 -16.54 -13.79
N GLU A 81 17.61 -15.92 -14.81
CA GLU A 81 18.74 -15.00 -14.66
C GLU A 81 18.38 -13.77 -13.82
N GLU A 82 17.24 -13.13 -14.09
CA GLU A 82 16.78 -11.98 -13.30
C GLU A 82 16.51 -12.36 -11.83
N ILE A 83 16.00 -13.57 -11.58
CA ILE A 83 15.78 -14.06 -10.22
C ILE A 83 17.12 -14.27 -9.51
N GLU A 84 18.10 -14.86 -10.20
CA GLU A 84 19.44 -15.08 -9.64
C GLU A 84 20.16 -13.75 -9.36
N GLU A 85 20.05 -12.77 -10.28
CA GLU A 85 20.55 -11.41 -10.06
C GLU A 85 19.89 -10.74 -8.86
N ARG A 86 18.56 -10.81 -8.76
CA ARG A 86 17.80 -10.27 -7.64
C ARG A 86 18.21 -10.91 -6.33
N TRP A 87 18.35 -12.23 -6.31
CA TRP A 87 18.83 -12.99 -5.15
C TRP A 87 20.20 -12.50 -4.71
N LYS A 88 21.20 -12.51 -5.60
CA LYS A 88 22.57 -12.12 -5.26
C LYS A 88 22.70 -10.69 -4.77
N ARG A 89 21.83 -9.80 -5.27
CA ARG A 89 21.83 -8.38 -4.91
C ARG A 89 21.16 -8.11 -3.57
N ASP A 90 20.01 -8.75 -3.32
CA ASP A 90 19.13 -8.37 -2.20
C ASP A 90 19.16 -9.35 -1.02
N PHE A 91 19.62 -10.60 -1.19
CA PHE A 91 19.73 -11.53 -0.06
C PHE A 91 20.97 -11.28 0.80
N PRO A 92 20.92 -11.64 2.10
CA PRO A 92 22.09 -11.59 2.97
C PRO A 92 23.24 -12.40 2.39
N LYS A 93 24.43 -11.80 2.29
CA LYS A 93 25.58 -12.40 1.59
C LYS A 93 25.92 -13.78 2.14
N ARG A 94 25.83 -13.94 3.46
CA ARG A 94 26.07 -15.20 4.14
C ARG A 94 25.13 -16.32 3.66
N LEU A 95 23.86 -16.03 3.41
CA LEU A 95 22.90 -17.01 2.90
C LEU A 95 23.13 -17.33 1.41
N VAL A 96 23.68 -16.39 0.66
CA VAL A 96 24.12 -16.60 -0.73
C VAL A 96 25.32 -17.56 -0.78
N ASP A 97 26.26 -17.42 0.16
CA ASP A 97 27.52 -18.18 0.18
C ASP A 97 27.39 -19.60 0.78
N GLU A 98 26.35 -19.87 1.58
CA GLU A 98 26.13 -21.17 2.26
C GLU A 98 25.48 -22.26 1.38
N ASP A 99 25.48 -22.10 0.04
CA ASP A 99 24.95 -23.07 -0.94
C ASP A 99 23.44 -23.36 -0.73
N ALA A 100 22.71 -22.38 -0.18
CA ALA A 100 21.26 -22.47 0.00
C ALA A 100 20.60 -22.72 -1.36
N ARG A 101 19.85 -23.82 -1.48
CA ARG A 101 19.10 -24.12 -2.71
C ARG A 101 17.95 -23.13 -2.86
N ILE A 102 18.23 -22.04 -3.57
CA ILE A 102 17.24 -21.06 -4.00
C ILE A 102 16.15 -21.78 -4.78
N ARG A 103 14.91 -21.47 -4.43
CA ARG A 103 13.72 -21.90 -5.14
C ARG A 103 13.00 -20.66 -5.63
N ALA A 104 12.72 -20.65 -6.93
CA ALA A 104 11.81 -19.73 -7.56
C ALA A 104 10.47 -20.44 -7.76
N ILE A 105 9.40 -19.93 -7.17
CA ILE A 105 8.03 -20.38 -7.45
C ILE A 105 7.27 -19.22 -8.06
N ARG A 106 6.94 -19.36 -9.34
CA ARG A 106 6.04 -18.43 -10.05
C ARG A 106 4.60 -18.86 -9.80
N SER A 107 3.75 -17.90 -9.43
CA SER A 107 2.30 -18.07 -9.26
C SER A 107 1.56 -17.14 -10.22
N LYS A 108 0.25 -16.98 -10.06
CA LYS A 108 -0.53 -16.10 -10.94
C LYS A 108 -0.07 -14.65 -10.82
N HIS A 109 0.20 -14.18 -9.60
CA HIS A 109 0.50 -12.77 -9.32
C HIS A 109 1.87 -12.52 -8.71
N TYR A 110 2.54 -13.56 -8.21
CA TYR A 110 3.78 -13.45 -7.46
C TYR A 110 4.91 -14.33 -7.99
N VAL A 111 6.14 -13.92 -7.68
CA VAL A 111 7.34 -14.76 -7.78
C VAL A 111 7.95 -14.88 -6.38
N ILE A 112 7.88 -16.08 -5.81
CA ILE A 112 8.45 -16.38 -4.50
C ILE A 112 9.90 -16.83 -4.71
N ILE A 113 10.83 -16.11 -4.11
CA ILE A 113 12.26 -16.34 -4.17
C ILE A 113 12.74 -16.66 -2.75
N GLY A 114 13.30 -17.85 -2.52
CA GLY A 114 13.63 -18.24 -1.15
C GLY A 114 14.19 -19.65 -1.02
N ASP A 115 14.53 -20.04 0.20
CA ASP A 115 15.02 -21.38 0.55
C ASP A 115 13.96 -22.21 1.32
N SER A 116 12.77 -21.65 1.56
CA SER A 116 11.68 -22.34 2.25
C SER A 116 11.10 -23.51 1.45
N SER A 117 10.90 -24.64 2.14
CA SER A 117 10.26 -25.82 1.55
C SER A 117 8.77 -25.64 1.26
N GLY A 118 8.11 -24.67 1.89
CA GLY A 118 6.68 -24.43 1.80
C GLY A 118 6.25 -23.37 0.79
N ALA A 119 7.17 -22.87 -0.04
CA ALA A 119 6.94 -21.79 -1.00
C ALA A 119 5.72 -22.00 -1.91
N LYS A 120 5.43 -23.24 -2.34
CA LYS A 120 4.25 -23.54 -3.17
C LYS A 120 2.92 -23.28 -2.46
N LYS A 121 2.80 -23.67 -1.18
CA LYS A 121 1.60 -23.42 -0.40
C LYS A 121 1.44 -21.93 -0.13
N PHE A 122 2.55 -21.29 0.21
CA PHE A 122 2.61 -19.85 0.45
C PHE A 122 2.18 -19.04 -0.78
N ALA A 123 2.70 -19.36 -1.96
CA ALA A 123 2.32 -18.72 -3.22
C ALA A 123 0.80 -18.74 -3.47
N LYS A 124 0.14 -19.86 -3.17
CA LYS A 124 -1.32 -19.97 -3.28
C LYS A 124 -2.05 -19.03 -2.33
N ILE A 125 -1.59 -18.93 -1.07
CA ILE A 125 -2.18 -18.03 -0.07
C ILE A 125 -2.02 -16.57 -0.51
N MET A 126 -0.87 -16.20 -1.06
CA MET A 126 -0.63 -14.84 -1.57
C MET A 126 -1.52 -14.52 -2.77
N ASP A 127 -1.71 -15.45 -3.71
CA ASP A 127 -2.68 -15.26 -4.82
C ASP A 127 -4.12 -15.08 -4.28
N GLU A 128 -4.50 -15.79 -3.22
CA GLU A 128 -5.82 -15.61 -2.56
C GLU A 128 -5.92 -14.23 -1.89
N HIS A 129 -4.86 -13.74 -1.24
CA HIS A 129 -4.80 -12.39 -0.70
C HIS A 129 -4.92 -11.33 -1.79
N TYR A 130 -4.22 -11.51 -2.91
CA TYR A 130 -4.27 -10.56 -4.03
C TYR A 130 -5.70 -10.37 -4.55
N GLU A 131 -6.41 -11.47 -4.81
CA GLU A 131 -7.80 -11.38 -5.29
C GLU A 131 -8.71 -10.73 -4.23
N ARG A 132 -8.52 -11.04 -2.94
CA ARG A 132 -9.30 -10.44 -1.85
C ARG A 132 -9.04 -8.94 -1.69
N ILE A 133 -7.79 -8.49 -1.86
CA ILE A 133 -7.43 -7.08 -1.86
C ILE A 133 -8.04 -6.39 -3.08
N ARG A 134 -7.94 -7.00 -4.27
CA ARG A 134 -8.49 -6.46 -5.51
C ARG A 134 -10.02 -6.34 -5.47
N GLU A 135 -10.72 -7.24 -4.78
CA GLU A 135 -12.17 -7.13 -4.54
C GLU A 135 -12.54 -5.88 -3.74
N LYS A 136 -11.69 -5.46 -2.80
CA LYS A 136 -11.92 -4.28 -1.95
C LYS A 136 -11.36 -2.99 -2.52
N PHE A 137 -10.24 -3.07 -3.22
CA PHE A 137 -9.56 -1.97 -3.89
C PHE A 137 -9.40 -2.34 -5.37
N PRO A 138 -10.44 -2.13 -6.20
CA PRO A 138 -10.40 -2.55 -7.60
C PRO A 138 -9.31 -1.84 -8.39
N PHE A 139 -8.55 -2.63 -9.15
CA PHE A 139 -7.64 -2.14 -10.17
C PHE A 139 -7.65 -3.08 -11.38
N GLU A 140 -7.23 -2.55 -12.52
CA GLU A 140 -7.13 -3.29 -13.77
C GLU A 140 -5.87 -4.14 -13.81
N GLU A 141 -6.01 -5.33 -14.37
CA GLU A 141 -4.87 -6.16 -14.77
C GLU A 141 -4.35 -5.64 -16.11
N ILE A 142 -3.08 -5.27 -16.13
CA ILE A 142 -2.42 -4.76 -17.32
C ILE A 142 -1.55 -5.88 -17.88
N GLU A 143 -1.74 -6.19 -19.15
CA GLU A 143 -0.94 -7.19 -19.86
C GLU A 143 0.56 -6.85 -19.78
N GLY A 144 1.40 -7.86 -19.55
CA GLY A 144 2.85 -7.69 -19.40
C GLY A 144 3.29 -7.11 -18.05
N ARG A 145 2.38 -6.85 -17.10
CA ARG A 145 2.75 -6.44 -15.75
C ARG A 145 3.47 -7.59 -15.04
N ARG A 146 4.62 -7.29 -14.43
CA ARG A 146 5.46 -8.32 -13.81
C ARG A 146 4.87 -8.88 -12.53
N LEU A 147 5.20 -10.15 -12.26
CA LEU A 147 4.96 -10.80 -10.98
C LEU A 147 5.58 -9.99 -9.83
N LEU A 148 4.86 -9.91 -8.71
CA LEU A 148 5.31 -9.27 -7.47
C LEU A 148 6.34 -10.17 -6.75
N PRO A 149 7.56 -9.69 -6.49
CA PRO A 149 8.56 -10.49 -5.81
C PRO A 149 8.27 -10.63 -4.31
N ILE A 150 8.41 -11.85 -3.81
CA ILE A 150 8.40 -12.15 -2.37
C ILE A 150 9.67 -12.91 -1.99
N PHE A 151 10.37 -12.41 -0.98
CA PHE A 151 11.48 -13.09 -0.34
C PHE A 151 10.99 -13.94 0.82
N LEU A 152 11.02 -15.26 0.65
CA LEU A 152 10.51 -16.21 1.64
C LEU A 152 11.64 -17.02 2.27
N PHE A 153 12.02 -16.61 3.48
CA PHE A 153 13.06 -17.26 4.27
C PHE A 153 12.53 -18.52 4.95
N ARG A 154 13.38 -19.53 5.06
CA ARG A 154 13.07 -20.77 5.79
C ARG A 154 12.75 -20.53 7.26
N ASP A 155 13.48 -19.62 7.91
CA ASP A 155 13.40 -19.38 9.35
C ASP A 155 13.43 -17.88 9.68
N ARG A 156 12.94 -17.56 10.88
CA ARG A 156 12.86 -16.19 11.40
C ARG A 156 14.22 -15.49 11.46
N GLU A 157 15.29 -16.19 11.83
CA GLU A 157 16.64 -15.60 11.96
C GLU A 157 17.17 -15.13 10.59
N SER A 158 16.97 -15.91 9.55
CA SER A 158 17.36 -15.55 8.18
C SER A 158 16.61 -14.30 7.70
N TYR A 159 15.33 -14.19 8.03
CA TYR A 159 14.54 -12.98 7.76
C TYR A 159 15.03 -11.77 8.57
N LEU A 160 15.33 -11.94 9.87
CA LEU A 160 15.91 -10.87 10.71
C LEU A 160 17.24 -10.37 10.14
N GLN A 161 18.10 -11.28 9.67
CA GLN A 161 19.36 -10.94 9.04
C GLN A 161 19.15 -10.12 7.76
N PHE A 162 18.15 -10.48 6.94
CA PHE A 162 17.75 -9.68 5.79
C PHE A 162 17.33 -8.26 6.17
N CYS A 163 16.49 -8.09 7.19
CA CYS A 163 16.12 -6.76 7.67
C CYS A 163 17.36 -5.96 8.08
N VAL A 164 18.28 -6.55 8.84
CA VAL A 164 19.48 -5.83 9.32
C VAL A 164 20.44 -5.47 8.18
N GLU A 165 20.76 -6.43 7.29
CA GLU A 165 21.75 -6.21 6.23
C GLU A 165 21.22 -5.37 5.07
N TYR A 166 19.98 -5.63 4.63
CA TYR A 166 19.43 -5.02 3.42
C TYR A 166 18.72 -3.70 3.69
N THR A 167 17.88 -3.67 4.74
CA THR A 167 17.06 -2.49 5.05
C THR A 167 17.77 -1.53 5.99
N GLY A 168 18.81 -1.99 6.69
CA GLY A 168 19.55 -1.20 7.69
C GLY A 168 18.81 -1.04 9.02
N GLN A 169 17.72 -1.78 9.25
CA GLN A 169 17.01 -1.80 10.53
C GLN A 169 17.91 -2.31 11.66
N THR A 170 17.66 -1.84 12.88
CA THR A 170 18.26 -2.48 14.06
C THR A 170 17.63 -3.85 14.27
N ARG A 171 18.34 -4.76 14.95
CA ARG A 171 17.80 -6.08 15.28
C ARG A 171 16.50 -6.00 16.08
N GLU A 172 16.42 -5.07 17.02
CA GLU A 172 15.21 -4.83 17.82
C GLU A 172 14.01 -4.40 16.96
N GLN A 173 14.24 -3.55 15.95
CA GLN A 173 13.19 -3.17 15.00
C GLN A 173 12.74 -4.36 14.15
N ALA A 174 13.69 -5.15 13.65
CA ALA A 174 13.40 -6.34 12.85
C ALA A 174 12.63 -7.40 13.65
N GLU A 175 12.94 -7.57 14.94
CA GLU A 175 12.27 -8.51 15.86
C GLU A 175 10.79 -8.18 16.08
N ARG A 176 10.40 -6.91 15.94
CA ARG A 176 9.01 -6.45 16.06
C ARG A 176 8.19 -6.62 14.77
N SER A 177 8.81 -6.94 13.65
CA SER A 177 8.16 -7.07 12.35
C SER A 177 8.01 -8.54 11.94
N GLY A 178 6.78 -8.99 11.62
CA GLY A 178 6.52 -10.33 11.05
C GLY A 178 6.73 -10.43 9.54
N GLY A 179 6.83 -9.27 8.87
CA GLY A 179 7.04 -9.14 7.44
C GLY A 179 7.42 -7.69 7.09
N HIS A 180 8.02 -7.51 5.93
CA HIS A 180 8.43 -6.19 5.48
C HIS A 180 8.21 -6.03 3.99
N ALA A 181 7.22 -5.22 3.62
CA ALA A 181 7.05 -4.70 2.28
C ALA A 181 7.77 -3.37 2.11
N TRP A 182 8.58 -3.26 1.06
CA TRP A 182 9.20 -2.00 0.68
C TRP A 182 9.38 -1.93 -0.84
N LYS A 183 8.95 -0.82 -1.43
CA LYS A 183 8.97 -0.58 -2.88
C LYS A 183 8.28 -1.72 -3.65
N ASP A 184 9.07 -2.58 -4.28
CA ASP A 184 8.59 -3.62 -5.18
C ASP A 184 8.49 -4.99 -4.53
N TYR A 185 9.06 -5.21 -3.34
CA TYR A 185 9.09 -6.54 -2.71
C TYR A 185 8.33 -6.61 -1.40
N TYR A 186 8.05 -7.85 -1.01
CA TYR A 186 7.65 -8.26 0.32
C TYR A 186 8.63 -9.33 0.84
N ALA A 187 9.07 -9.26 2.09
CA ALA A 187 9.97 -10.23 2.72
C ALA A 187 9.39 -10.79 4.03
N THR A 188 9.49 -12.11 4.24
CA THR A 188 9.03 -12.78 5.48
C THR A 188 9.65 -14.18 5.66
N SER A 189 9.40 -14.81 6.80
CA SER A 189 9.76 -16.21 7.09
C SER A 189 8.55 -17.15 7.06
N TYR A 190 8.76 -18.43 6.71
CA TYR A 190 7.68 -19.40 6.49
C TYR A 190 6.97 -19.94 7.76
N ASP A 191 7.43 -19.59 8.97
CA ASP A 191 6.91 -20.21 10.21
C ASP A 191 5.43 -19.93 10.50
N ALA A 192 4.79 -18.95 9.83
CA ALA A 192 3.41 -18.54 10.10
C ALA A 192 2.56 -18.28 8.84
N PRO A 193 2.46 -19.22 7.87
CA PRO A 193 1.99 -18.94 6.51
C PRO A 193 0.51 -18.53 6.38
N GLY A 194 -0.26 -18.54 7.47
CA GLY A 194 -1.68 -18.12 7.50
C GLY A 194 -1.93 -16.91 8.41
N ASP A 195 -0.87 -16.26 8.87
CA ASP A 195 -0.93 -15.06 9.70
C ASP A 195 -1.49 -13.87 8.90
N THR A 196 -2.27 -12.99 9.56
CA THR A 196 -2.86 -11.80 8.95
C THR A 196 -1.79 -10.83 8.47
N VAL A 197 -0.57 -10.89 8.99
CA VAL A 197 0.57 -10.11 8.51
C VAL A 197 0.82 -10.27 7.00
N HIS A 198 0.48 -11.43 6.41
CA HIS A 198 0.69 -11.65 4.98
C HIS A 198 -0.24 -10.81 4.11
N ILE A 199 -1.52 -10.69 4.48
CA ILE A 199 -2.45 -9.82 3.74
C ILE A 199 -2.16 -8.34 4.01
N HIS A 200 -1.68 -8.02 5.22
CA HIS A 200 -1.21 -6.68 5.57
C HIS A 200 -0.10 -6.22 4.61
N GLU A 201 1.00 -6.98 4.54
CA GLU A 201 2.15 -6.62 3.70
C GLU A 201 1.83 -6.71 2.19
N ALA A 202 0.98 -7.65 1.79
CA ALA A 202 0.48 -7.71 0.41
C ALA A 202 -0.29 -6.43 0.04
N THR A 203 -1.02 -5.83 0.97
CA THR A 203 -1.76 -4.59 0.75
C THR A 203 -0.79 -3.45 0.44
N HIS A 204 0.27 -3.27 1.24
CA HIS A 204 1.32 -2.28 0.96
C HIS A 204 1.95 -2.47 -0.42
N GLN A 205 2.30 -3.73 -0.76
CA GLN A 205 2.92 -4.03 -2.04
C GLN A 205 1.98 -3.71 -3.23
N ILE A 206 0.70 -4.06 -3.13
CA ILE A 206 -0.32 -3.79 -4.16
C ILE A 206 -0.61 -2.29 -4.27
N PHE A 207 -0.70 -1.58 -3.14
CA PHE A 207 -0.91 -0.13 -3.13
C PHE A 207 0.21 0.58 -3.89
N GLY A 208 1.47 0.26 -3.59
CA GLY A 208 2.62 0.82 -4.29
C GLY A 208 2.71 0.41 -5.77
N ASN A 209 2.49 -0.87 -6.09
CA ASN A 209 2.83 -1.42 -7.42
C ASN A 209 1.66 -1.54 -8.40
N ARG A 210 0.42 -1.58 -7.92
CA ARG A 210 -0.78 -1.76 -8.76
C ARG A 210 -1.63 -0.52 -8.81
N LEU A 211 -1.74 0.18 -7.67
CA LEU A 211 -2.55 1.38 -7.53
C LEU A 211 -1.74 2.67 -7.62
N PHE A 212 -0.41 2.61 -7.45
CA PHE A 212 0.48 3.77 -7.35
C PHE A 212 0.09 4.73 -6.22
N LEU A 213 -0.30 4.17 -5.08
CA LEU A 213 -0.74 4.87 -3.89
C LEU A 213 0.24 4.64 -2.74
N ASP A 214 1.42 5.25 -2.81
CA ASP A 214 2.47 5.22 -1.78
C ASP A 214 2.41 6.43 -0.82
N GLY A 215 1.42 7.31 -1.01
CA GLY A 215 1.21 8.55 -0.27
C GLY A 215 0.24 8.44 0.90
N GLY A 216 -0.43 9.56 1.23
CA GLY A 216 -1.43 9.66 2.30
C GLY A 216 -0.86 9.66 3.74
N GLY A 217 0.32 9.06 3.95
CA GLY A 217 1.00 8.96 5.24
C GLY A 217 0.71 7.64 5.97
N SER A 218 1.35 7.47 7.14
CA SER A 218 1.32 6.20 7.88
C SER A 218 -0.09 5.79 8.28
N TRP A 219 -0.95 6.73 8.69
CA TRP A 219 -2.36 6.42 9.02
C TRP A 219 -3.15 5.83 7.85
N PHE A 220 -2.89 6.26 6.62
CA PHE A 220 -3.63 5.80 5.45
C PHE A 220 -3.12 4.44 4.96
N GLN A 221 -1.79 4.30 4.87
CA GLN A 221 -1.15 3.07 4.42
C GLN A 221 -1.44 1.93 5.41
N GLU A 222 -1.16 2.15 6.70
CA GLU A 222 -1.41 1.15 7.74
C GLU A 222 -2.90 0.91 7.95
N GLY A 223 -3.73 1.96 7.86
CA GLY A 223 -5.18 1.82 7.96
C GLY A 223 -5.76 0.92 6.88
N SER A 224 -5.26 1.04 5.65
CA SER A 224 -5.71 0.20 4.53
C SER A 224 -5.29 -1.26 4.74
N ALA A 225 -4.08 -1.50 5.24
CA ALA A 225 -3.57 -2.83 5.53
C ALA A 225 -4.30 -3.50 6.71
N VAL A 226 -4.50 -2.78 7.83
CA VAL A 226 -5.26 -3.27 9.01
C VAL A 226 -6.73 -3.54 8.65
N PHE A 227 -7.35 -2.70 7.80
CA PHE A 227 -8.69 -2.98 7.28
C PHE A 227 -8.72 -4.33 6.54
N MET A 228 -7.72 -4.62 5.70
CA MET A 228 -7.65 -5.90 5.00
C MET A 228 -7.44 -7.09 5.94
N GLU A 229 -6.71 -6.91 7.04
CA GLU A 229 -6.64 -7.93 8.10
C GLU A 229 -8.02 -8.21 8.70
N ALA A 230 -8.79 -7.17 9.02
CA ALA A 230 -10.16 -7.32 9.53
C ALA A 230 -11.12 -7.97 8.50
N VAL A 231 -10.93 -7.70 7.21
CA VAL A 231 -11.68 -8.38 6.15
C VAL A 231 -11.29 -9.86 6.05
N TYR A 232 -10.02 -10.19 6.28
CA TYR A 232 -9.51 -11.55 6.18
C TYR A 232 -9.84 -12.40 7.41
N ASP A 233 -9.66 -11.86 8.62
CA ASP A 233 -9.90 -12.55 9.88
C ASP A 233 -10.99 -11.88 10.74
N LYS A 234 -11.98 -12.68 11.13
CA LYS A 234 -13.11 -12.22 11.93
C LYS A 234 -12.70 -11.81 13.34
N SER A 235 -11.63 -12.39 13.89
CA SER A 235 -11.18 -12.04 15.24
C SER A 235 -10.55 -10.65 15.25
N THR A 236 -9.77 -10.30 14.22
CA THR A 236 -9.24 -8.95 13.99
C THR A 236 -10.37 -7.94 13.80
N ARG A 237 -11.40 -8.27 13.02
CA ARG A 237 -12.57 -7.36 12.87
C ARG A 237 -13.26 -7.07 14.20
N ARG A 238 -13.42 -8.09 15.05
CA ARG A 238 -14.04 -7.88 16.38
C ARG A 238 -13.19 -6.98 17.27
N GLN A 239 -11.86 -7.05 17.17
CA GLN A 239 -10.97 -6.13 17.90
C GLN A 239 -11.13 -4.70 17.43
N ALA A 240 -11.26 -4.47 16.11
CA ALA A 240 -11.51 -3.15 15.54
C ALA A 240 -12.85 -2.55 16.02
N ILE A 241 -13.93 -3.36 16.02
CA ILE A 241 -15.24 -2.96 16.54
C ILE A 241 -15.13 -2.60 18.03
N ASN A 242 -14.56 -3.48 18.86
CA ASN A 242 -14.42 -3.22 20.29
C ASN A 242 -13.61 -1.94 20.57
N PHE A 243 -12.53 -1.71 19.83
CA PHE A 243 -11.75 -0.48 19.96
C PHE A 243 -12.58 0.75 19.61
N ALA A 244 -13.38 0.68 18.54
CA ALA A 244 -14.19 1.80 18.11
C ALA A 244 -15.30 2.12 19.11
N ASP A 245 -15.98 1.11 19.65
CA ASP A 245 -16.98 1.26 20.72
C ASP A 245 -16.35 1.93 21.95
N ASP A 246 -15.21 1.41 22.43
CA ASP A 246 -14.48 1.98 23.57
C ASP A 246 -13.98 3.42 23.28
N ALA A 247 -13.61 3.70 22.03
CA ALA A 247 -13.14 5.01 21.60
C ALA A 247 -14.25 6.07 21.62
N VAL A 248 -15.47 5.69 21.20
CA VAL A 248 -16.66 6.55 21.24
C VAL A 248 -17.11 6.78 22.69
N GLU A 249 -17.18 5.73 23.51
CA GLU A 249 -17.66 5.83 24.89
C GLU A 249 -16.68 6.58 25.82
N ASP A 250 -15.40 6.23 25.78
CA ASP A 250 -14.39 6.77 26.70
C ASP A 250 -13.62 7.99 26.14
N GLY A 251 -13.94 8.43 24.91
CA GLY A 251 -13.24 9.52 24.22
C GLY A 251 -11.75 9.22 23.95
N ARG A 252 -11.39 7.94 23.85
CA ARG A 252 -9.97 7.50 23.77
C ARG A 252 -9.43 7.37 22.35
N TYR A 253 -10.08 7.95 21.33
CA TYR A 253 -9.45 8.13 20.03
C TYR A 253 -8.66 9.43 19.99
N GLU A 254 -7.64 9.46 19.15
CA GLU A 254 -6.93 10.71 18.84
C GLU A 254 -7.67 11.45 17.73
N ARG A 255 -7.86 12.77 17.88
CA ARG A 255 -8.50 13.58 16.85
C ARG A 255 -7.81 13.41 15.48
N PHE A 256 -8.56 13.41 14.40
CA PHE A 256 -8.07 13.14 13.04
C PHE A 256 -6.92 14.06 12.65
N ARG A 257 -7.02 15.36 12.91
CA ARG A 257 -5.97 16.32 12.53
C ARG A 257 -4.59 16.01 13.15
N PRO A 258 -4.44 15.89 14.48
CA PRO A 258 -3.16 15.49 15.06
C PRO A 258 -2.76 14.05 14.70
N PHE A 259 -3.71 13.13 14.59
CA PHE A 259 -3.43 11.74 14.22
C PHE A 259 -2.82 11.61 12.81
N MET A 260 -3.38 12.32 11.82
CA MET A 260 -2.89 12.33 10.43
C MET A 260 -1.54 13.05 10.27
N LEU A 261 -1.06 13.78 11.27
CA LEU A 261 0.28 14.41 11.27
C LEU A 261 1.38 13.46 11.76
N LYS A 262 1.03 12.30 12.31
CA LYS A 262 2.01 11.30 12.76
C LYS A 262 2.76 10.74 11.55
N ARG A 263 4.08 10.87 11.58
CA ARG A 263 4.96 10.42 10.51
C ARG A 263 5.07 8.90 10.50
N ASN A 264 5.02 8.28 11.67
CA ASN A 264 5.14 6.85 11.82
C ASN A 264 4.30 6.41 13.03
N LEU A 265 3.24 5.63 12.80
CA LEU A 265 2.36 5.18 13.88
C LEU A 265 3.08 4.35 14.95
N LEU A 266 4.09 3.56 14.58
CA LEU A 266 4.89 2.76 15.54
C LEU A 266 5.81 3.63 16.41
N GLN A 267 6.46 4.63 15.82
CA GLN A 267 7.46 5.45 16.51
C GLN A 267 6.85 6.64 17.26
N ASP A 268 5.78 7.22 16.73
CA ASP A 268 5.12 8.38 17.32
C ASP A 268 4.10 7.98 18.41
N SER A 269 3.83 6.67 18.55
CA SER A 269 2.89 6.12 19.55
C SER A 269 3.57 5.17 20.54
N VAL A 270 4.80 5.49 20.96
CA VAL A 270 5.56 4.64 21.91
C VAL A 270 5.02 4.78 23.34
N GLY A 271 4.75 3.65 23.98
CA GLY A 271 4.40 3.56 25.39
C GLY A 271 3.12 2.78 25.63
N SER A 272 2.68 2.76 26.89
CA SER A 272 1.37 2.25 27.26
C SER A 272 0.50 3.39 27.77
N ASP A 273 -0.81 3.31 27.54
CA ASP A 273 -1.73 4.26 28.18
C ASP A 273 -1.84 3.99 29.70
N ALA A 274 -2.65 4.81 30.39
CA ALA A 274 -2.85 4.70 31.84
C ALA A 274 -3.43 3.34 32.29
N LYS A 275 -3.93 2.51 31.36
CA LYS A 275 -4.47 1.17 31.60
C LYS A 275 -3.51 0.05 31.17
N GLY A 276 -2.37 0.38 30.57
CA GLY A 276 -1.35 -0.59 30.15
C GLY A 276 -1.47 -1.04 28.70
N ASP A 277 -2.39 -0.45 27.92
CA ASP A 277 -2.58 -0.83 26.51
C ASP A 277 -1.49 -0.24 25.62
N ASP A 278 -1.02 -1.03 24.65
CA ASP A 278 0.02 -0.62 23.70
C ASP A 278 -0.49 0.50 22.78
N MET A 279 0.10 1.69 22.92
CA MET A 279 -0.31 2.90 22.18
C MET A 279 -0.10 2.75 20.66
N ALA A 280 0.89 1.95 20.23
CA ALA A 280 1.13 1.69 18.82
C ALA A 280 0.03 0.79 18.22
N GLY A 281 -0.29 -0.34 18.85
CA GLY A 281 -1.42 -1.18 18.45
C GLY A 281 -2.74 -0.43 18.38
N ARG A 282 -3.00 0.49 19.33
CA ARG A 282 -4.19 1.36 19.32
C ARG A 282 -4.21 2.31 18.13
N ALA A 283 -3.07 2.93 17.79
CA ALA A 283 -2.96 3.79 16.62
C ALA A 283 -3.24 3.04 15.31
N TYR A 284 -2.68 1.83 15.15
CA TYR A 284 -2.97 0.97 13.99
C TYR A 284 -4.46 0.61 13.92
N THR A 285 -5.06 0.27 15.06
CA THR A 285 -6.48 -0.07 15.12
C THR A 285 -7.35 1.12 14.72
N GLN A 286 -7.06 2.33 15.22
CA GLN A 286 -7.76 3.55 14.82
C GLN A 286 -7.62 3.84 13.31
N ALA A 287 -6.42 3.66 12.75
CA ALA A 287 -6.21 3.80 11.32
C ALA A 287 -7.08 2.81 10.51
N GLY A 288 -7.15 1.56 10.96
CA GLY A 288 -8.00 0.53 10.37
C GLY A 288 -9.50 0.86 10.44
N THR A 289 -9.98 1.35 11.59
CA THR A 289 -11.40 1.74 11.75
C THR A 289 -11.77 2.95 10.91
N MET A 290 -10.84 3.89 10.69
CA MET A 290 -11.05 5.00 9.76
C MET A 290 -11.25 4.51 8.32
N MET A 291 -10.47 3.52 7.88
CA MET A 291 -10.64 2.92 6.56
C MET A 291 -11.92 2.08 6.45
N GLU A 292 -12.30 1.36 7.51
CA GLU A 292 -13.60 0.67 7.57
C GLU A 292 -14.75 1.67 7.42
N PHE A 293 -14.75 2.77 8.17
CA PHE A 293 -15.74 3.84 8.02
C PHE A 293 -15.81 4.37 6.58
N VAL A 294 -14.67 4.68 5.96
CA VAL A 294 -14.63 5.17 4.58
C VAL A 294 -15.23 4.16 3.59
N LEU A 295 -14.89 2.88 3.74
CA LEU A 295 -15.24 1.84 2.76
C LEU A 295 -16.62 1.22 2.99
N MET A 296 -17.15 1.26 4.22
CA MET A 296 -18.33 0.48 4.60
C MET A 296 -19.53 1.33 5.01
N SER A 297 -19.33 2.58 5.48
CA SER A 297 -20.45 3.43 5.90
C SER A 297 -21.32 3.87 4.73
N ASP A 298 -22.63 3.87 4.91
CA ASP A 298 -23.60 4.38 3.93
C ASP A 298 -23.34 5.84 3.54
N ALA A 299 -22.75 6.63 4.44
CA ALA A 299 -22.44 8.04 4.21
C ALA A 299 -21.25 8.27 3.26
N THR A 300 -20.34 7.29 3.13
CA THR A 300 -19.03 7.48 2.47
C THR A 300 -18.79 6.47 1.34
N LYS A 301 -19.33 5.25 1.45
CA LYS A 301 -18.99 4.10 0.58
C LYS A 301 -19.14 4.36 -0.91
N GLU A 302 -20.08 5.22 -1.32
CA GLU A 302 -20.30 5.56 -2.73
C GLU A 302 -19.08 6.24 -3.38
N LYS A 303 -18.33 7.04 -2.62
CA LYS A 303 -17.14 7.78 -3.09
C LYS A 303 -15.84 7.27 -2.50
N ALA A 304 -15.87 6.11 -1.85
CA ALA A 304 -14.73 5.59 -1.09
C ALA A 304 -13.50 5.35 -1.97
N MET A 305 -13.67 4.79 -3.18
CA MET A 305 -12.54 4.57 -4.08
C MET A 305 -11.96 5.90 -4.59
N GLU A 306 -12.79 6.89 -4.88
CA GLU A 306 -12.31 8.23 -5.26
C GLU A 306 -11.49 8.86 -4.12
N TYR A 307 -11.92 8.66 -2.87
CA TYR A 307 -11.16 9.06 -1.68
C TYR A 307 -9.83 8.32 -1.57
N VAL A 308 -9.82 6.99 -1.67
CA VAL A 308 -8.61 6.15 -1.59
C VAL A 308 -7.57 6.60 -2.61
N HIS A 309 -7.97 6.79 -3.87
CA HIS A 309 -7.06 7.27 -4.91
C HIS A 309 -6.57 8.69 -4.65
N ALA A 310 -7.47 9.60 -4.28
CA ALA A 310 -7.10 11.00 -4.07
C ALA A 310 -6.18 11.18 -2.86
N VAL A 311 -6.45 10.51 -1.75
CA VAL A 311 -5.62 10.57 -0.53
C VAL A 311 -4.31 9.80 -0.70
N GLY A 312 -4.37 8.61 -1.29
CA GLY A 312 -3.18 7.79 -1.51
C GLY A 312 -2.16 8.41 -2.47
N ALA A 313 -2.56 9.39 -3.28
CA ALA A 313 -1.68 10.16 -4.15
C ALA A 313 -1.09 11.43 -3.48
N LEU A 314 -1.54 11.81 -2.28
CA LEU A 314 -1.01 12.97 -1.57
C LEU A 314 0.35 12.69 -0.95
N ALA A 315 1.16 13.74 -0.79
CA ALA A 315 2.38 13.62 0.00
C ALA A 315 2.07 13.17 1.44
N PRO A 316 2.97 12.40 2.09
CA PRO A 316 2.78 11.97 3.47
C PRO A 316 2.52 13.16 4.41
N ASN A 317 1.48 13.06 5.24
CA ASN A 317 1.06 14.07 6.22
C ASN A 317 0.53 15.38 5.61
N ASP A 318 0.13 15.42 4.33
CA ASP A 318 -0.59 16.57 3.75
C ASP A 318 -2.04 16.62 4.24
N VAL A 319 -2.23 16.96 5.52
CA VAL A 319 -3.56 17.05 6.14
C VAL A 319 -4.44 18.10 5.47
N THR A 320 -3.84 19.17 4.94
CA THR A 320 -4.60 20.17 4.16
C THR A 320 -5.12 19.55 2.86
N GLY A 321 -4.32 18.70 2.20
CA GLY A 321 -4.75 17.91 1.06
C GLY A 321 -5.85 16.93 1.38
N VAL A 322 -5.77 16.21 2.49
CA VAL A 322 -6.84 15.31 2.92
C VAL A 322 -8.14 16.09 3.14
N GLU A 323 -8.08 17.24 3.81
CA GLU A 323 -9.23 18.11 4.03
C GLU A 323 -9.82 18.66 2.71
N ARG A 324 -8.99 18.96 1.71
CA ARG A 324 -9.47 19.30 0.36
C ARG A 324 -10.26 18.15 -0.27
N VAL A 325 -9.74 16.92 -0.19
CA VAL A 325 -10.40 15.73 -0.74
C VAL A 325 -11.74 15.51 -0.04
N ILE A 326 -11.77 15.55 1.29
CA ILE A 326 -13.01 15.41 2.08
C ILE A 326 -14.05 16.46 1.66
N LYS A 327 -13.64 17.73 1.53
CA LYS A 327 -14.52 18.81 1.10
C LYS A 327 -15.03 18.62 -0.32
N ARG A 328 -14.21 18.15 -1.25
CA ARG A 328 -14.62 17.86 -2.62
C ARG A 328 -15.65 16.73 -2.69
N LEU A 329 -15.41 15.64 -1.95
CA LEU A 329 -16.23 14.43 -2.05
C LEU A 329 -17.54 14.53 -1.27
N TRP A 330 -17.49 15.10 -0.06
CA TRP A 330 -18.63 15.08 0.86
C TRP A 330 -19.07 16.47 1.33
N ASN A 331 -18.42 17.54 0.87
CA ASN A 331 -18.71 18.92 1.29
C ASN A 331 -18.63 19.12 2.82
N LEU A 332 -17.66 18.44 3.44
CA LEU A 332 -17.35 18.53 4.86
C LEU A 332 -15.95 19.11 5.06
N ASP A 333 -15.72 19.71 6.22
CA ASP A 333 -14.37 19.89 6.74
C ASP A 333 -13.93 18.63 7.50
N LEU A 334 -12.69 18.64 7.99
CA LEU A 334 -12.13 17.48 8.69
C LEU A 334 -12.89 17.17 9.98
N ASP A 335 -13.37 18.18 10.70
CA ASP A 335 -14.11 18.01 11.96
C ASP A 335 -15.51 17.42 11.71
N GLY A 336 -16.19 17.85 10.64
CA GLY A 336 -17.46 17.27 10.20
C GLY A 336 -17.31 15.82 9.74
N PHE A 337 -16.20 15.48 9.08
CA PHE A 337 -15.90 14.11 8.68
C PHE A 337 -15.59 13.20 9.87
N GLU A 338 -14.84 13.70 10.86
CA GLU A 338 -14.60 13.02 12.13
C GLU A 338 -15.92 12.78 12.90
N LYS A 339 -16.85 13.74 12.88
CA LYS A 339 -18.17 13.57 13.49
C LYS A 339 -18.95 12.42 12.86
N LEU A 340 -18.97 12.32 11.53
CA LEU A 340 -19.60 11.19 10.82
C LEU A 340 -18.94 9.85 11.14
N TYR A 341 -17.62 9.84 11.31
CA TYR A 341 -16.88 8.65 11.74
C TYR A 341 -17.36 8.18 13.11
N LEU A 342 -17.52 9.09 14.08
CA LEU A 342 -18.02 8.72 15.41
C LEU A 342 -19.46 8.23 15.37
N GLU A 343 -20.32 8.91 14.60
CA GLU A 343 -21.72 8.49 14.42
C GLU A 343 -21.83 7.09 13.80
N TYR A 344 -20.93 6.73 12.87
CA TYR A 344 -20.88 5.40 12.29
C TYR A 344 -20.57 4.31 13.34
N TRP A 345 -19.74 4.61 14.33
CA TRP A 345 -19.37 3.67 15.38
C TRP A 345 -20.35 3.66 16.57
N GLU A 346 -21.27 4.62 16.66
CA GLU A 346 -22.41 4.54 17.58
C GLU A 346 -23.46 3.50 17.14
N ASP A 347 -23.59 3.24 15.83
CA ASP A 347 -24.49 2.23 15.25
C ASP A 347 -23.88 1.60 13.98
N PRO A 348 -22.91 0.66 14.13
CA PRO A 348 -22.20 0.07 13.00
C PRO A 348 -23.09 -0.91 12.22
N VAL A 349 -23.15 -0.73 10.88
CA VAL A 349 -24.00 -1.50 9.95
C VAL A 349 -23.44 -2.88 9.59
#